data_AF-A0A9X4BK74-F1
#
_entry.id   AF-A0A9X4BK74-F1
#
_cell.length_a   1.000
_cell.length_b   1.000
_cell.length_c   1.000
_cell.angle_alpha   90.00
_cell.angle_beta   90.00
_cell.angle_gamma   90.00
#
_symmetry.space_group_name_H-M   'P 1'
#
loop_
_entity.id
_entity.type
_entity.pdbx_description
1 polymer ?
#
loop_
_entity_poly.entity_id
_entity_poly.type
_entity_poly.pdbx_seq_one_letter_code
_entity_poly.pdbx_strand_id
1 'polypeptide(L)'
;MSTAANLKNRVVLELSDSRILALEEAQRKLDLSTRKELFNYAVGLLEWAIKQRELGRVIMVGEHDSKTYIEMSMPALDRIIPVSKNPPDSAA
;
A
#
# COMPACT_ATOMS: atom_id res chain seq x y z
N MET A 1 -5.28 23.24 21.93
CA MET A 1 -4.44 23.30 20.71
C MET A 1 -3.23 22.42 20.97
N SER A 2 -3.15 21.22 20.37
CA SER A 2 -2.00 20.33 20.54
C SER A 2 -1.02 20.62 19.41
N THR A 3 0.14 21.20 19.76
CA THR A 3 1.27 21.38 18.85
C THR A 3 1.79 19.99 18.51
N ALA A 4 1.50 19.48 17.32
CA ALA A 4 2.08 18.22 16.86
C ALA A 4 3.61 18.38 16.87
N ALA A 5 4.26 17.73 17.85
CA ALA A 5 5.70 17.72 17.95
C ALA A 5 6.29 17.18 16.64
N ASN A 6 7.31 17.86 16.12
CA ASN A 6 8.07 17.38 14.96
C ASN A 6 8.89 16.15 15.40
N LEU A 7 8.22 15.00 15.43
CA LEU A 7 8.76 13.73 15.89
C LEU A 7 9.63 13.14 14.78
N LYS A 8 10.95 13.21 14.96
CA LYS A 8 11.91 12.54 14.09
C LYS A 8 12.22 11.15 14.65
N ASN A 9 11.70 10.12 13.98
CA ASN A 9 11.91 8.72 14.37
C ASN A 9 12.96 8.05 13.46
N ARG A 10 13.75 7.12 14.03
CA ARG A 10 14.68 6.26 13.28
C ARG A 10 14.18 4.83 13.35
N VAL A 11 14.07 4.17 12.20
CA VAL A 11 13.74 2.75 12.09
C VAL A 11 14.98 1.99 11.63
N VAL A 12 15.28 0.88 12.30
CA VAL A 12 16.33 -0.06 11.90
C VAL A 12 15.65 -1.37 11.54
N LEU A 13 15.90 -1.88 10.34
CA LEU A 13 15.34 -3.13 9.84
C LEU A 13 16.49 -4.12 9.61
N GLU A 14 16.34 -5.33 10.13
CA GLU A 14 17.20 -6.45 9.77
C GLU A 14 16.63 -7.12 8.52
N LEU A 15 17.41 -7.12 7.44
CA LEU A 15 17.00 -7.62 6.13
C LEU A 15 18.12 -8.50 5.57
N SER A 16 17.74 -9.53 4.81
CA SER A 16 18.71 -10.32 4.06
C SER A 16 19.36 -9.50 2.95
N ASP A 17 20.57 -9.88 2.53
CA ASP A 17 21.28 -9.22 1.42
C ASP A 17 20.43 -9.15 0.14
N SER A 18 19.69 -10.23 -0.16
CA SER A 18 18.78 -10.27 -1.30
C SER A 18 17.66 -9.23 -1.22
N ARG A 19 17.20 -8.86 -0.03
CA ARG A 19 16.21 -7.80 0.17
C ARG A 19 16.82 -6.42 0.06
N ILE A 20 18.06 -6.25 0.55
CA ILE A 20 18.80 -5.00 0.35
C ILE A 20 19.02 -4.72 -1.15
N LEU A 21 19.47 -5.72 -1.91
CA LEU A 21 19.67 -5.59 -3.36
C LEU A 21 18.36 -5.26 -4.10
N ALA A 22 17.24 -5.88 -3.70
CA ALA A 22 15.94 -5.57 -4.28
C ALA A 22 15.50 -4.12 -3.99
N LEU A 23 15.78 -3.59 -2.80
CA LEU A 23 15.49 -2.21 -2.43
C LEU A 23 16.37 -1.22 -3.22
N GLU A 24 17.65 -1.52 -3.39
CA GLU A 24 18.57 -0.69 -4.17
C GLU A 24 18.17 -0.62 -5.65
N GLU A 25 17.74 -1.76 -6.21
CA GLU A 25 17.22 -1.82 -7.57
C GLU A 25 15.91 -1.03 -7.73
N ALA A 26 15.00 -1.12 -6.76
CA ALA A 26 13.77 -0.32 -6.77
C ALA A 26 14.07 1.18 -6.66
N GLN A 27 15.01 1.56 -5.80
CA GLN A 27 15.46 2.94 -5.65
C GLN A 27 16.02 3.50 -6.97
N ARG A 28 16.86 2.71 -7.66
CA ARG A 28 17.44 3.06 -8.96
C ARG A 28 16.37 3.22 -10.04
N LYS A 29 15.43 2.27 -10.13
CA LYS A 29 14.34 2.30 -11.14
C LYS A 29 13.40 3.49 -10.98
N LEU A 30 13.19 3.95 -9.75
CA LEU A 30 12.32 5.07 -9.42
C LEU A 30 13.08 6.40 -9.35
N ASP A 31 14.38 6.41 -9.64
CA ASP A 31 15.26 7.59 -9.57
C ASP A 31 15.18 8.31 -8.20
N LEU A 32 15.24 7.53 -7.12
CA LEU A 32 15.13 8.05 -5.76
C LEU A 32 16.50 8.29 -5.15
N SER A 33 16.64 9.43 -4.48
CA SER A 33 17.91 9.86 -3.87
C SER A 33 18.15 9.20 -2.52
N THR A 34 17.10 8.79 -1.81
CA THR A 34 17.23 8.22 -0.46
C THR A 34 16.32 7.03 -0.19
N ARG A 35 16.77 6.11 0.68
CA ARG A 35 15.94 5.00 1.20
C ARG A 35 14.67 5.50 1.93
N LYS A 36 14.72 6.71 2.49
CA LYS A 36 13.56 7.38 3.11
C LYS A 36 12.47 7.67 2.08
N GLU A 37 12.83 8.15 0.89
CA GLU A 37 11.87 8.38 -0.19
C GLU A 37 11.23 7.07 -0.63
N LEU A 38 12.04 6.04 -0.86
CA LEU A 38 11.53 4.71 -1.22
C LEU A 38 10.55 4.19 -0.16
N PHE A 39 10.91 4.30 1.12
CA PHE A 39 10.04 3.91 2.22
C PHE A 39 8.72 4.69 2.22
N ASN A 40 8.77 6.01 2.05
CA ASN A 40 7.56 6.84 2.01
C ASN A 40 6.63 6.47 0.83
N TYR A 41 7.18 6.24 -0.36
CA TYR A 41 6.38 5.80 -1.52
C TYR A 41 5.79 4.41 -1.32
N ALA A 42 6.55 3.47 -0.76
CA ALA A 42 6.07 2.13 -0.45
C ALA A 42 4.92 2.15 0.57
N VAL A 43 5.03 2.97 1.62
CA VAL A 43 3.98 3.18 2.61
C VAL A 43 2.74 3.80 1.96
N GLY A 44 2.89 4.86 1.17
CA GLY A 44 1.76 5.50 0.49
C GLY A 44 1.01 4.55 -0.46
N LEU A 45 1.73 3.70 -1.19
CA LEU A 45 1.10 2.67 -2.04
C LEU A 45 0.33 1.65 -1.21
N LEU A 46 0.90 1.21 -0.08
CA LEU A 46 0.25 0.26 0.82
C LEU A 46 -1.00 0.87 1.47
N GLU A 47 -0.95 2.13 1.91
CA GLU A 47 -2.11 2.87 2.44
C GLU A 47 -3.23 2.98 1.40
N TRP A 48 -2.90 3.31 0.15
CA TRP A 48 -3.87 3.33 -0.93
C TRP A 48 -4.51 1.95 -1.16
N ALA A 49 -3.69 0.89 -1.14
CA ALA A 49 -4.15 -0.49 -1.34
C ALA A 49 -5.08 -0.95 -0.22
N ILE A 50 -4.74 -0.64 1.04
CA ILE A 50 -5.58 -0.89 2.22
C ILE A 50 -6.94 -0.22 2.02
N LYS A 51 -6.96 1.07 1.67
CA LYS A 51 -8.19 1.82 1.44
C LYS A 51 -9.05 1.22 0.32
N GLN A 52 -8.45 0.69 -0.75
CA GLN A 52 -9.23 0.00 -1.79
C GLN A 52 -9.94 -1.23 -1.22
N ARG A 53 -9.26 -2.04 -0.41
CA ARG A 53 -9.83 -3.24 0.21
C ARG A 53 -10.91 -2.91 1.24
N GLU A 54 -10.70 -1.88 2.07
CA GLU A 54 -11.71 -1.38 3.02
C GLU A 54 -13.01 -0.95 2.32
N LEU A 55 -12.88 -0.40 1.10
CA LEU A 55 -14.02 -0.04 0.23
C LEU A 55 -14.63 -1.25 -0.51
N GLY A 56 -14.17 -2.47 -0.23
CA GLY A 56 -14.64 -3.69 -0.88
C GLY A 56 -14.17 -3.87 -2.32
N ARG A 57 -13.11 -3.17 -2.75
CA ARG A 57 -12.54 -3.27 -4.10
C ARG A 57 -11.41 -4.29 -4.13
N VAL A 58 -11.23 -4.92 -5.28
CA VAL A 58 -10.05 -5.74 -5.59
C VAL A 58 -9.02 -4.91 -6.36
N ILE A 59 -7.73 -5.26 -6.22
CA ILE A 59 -6.63 -4.61 -6.95
C ILE A 59 -6.24 -5.53 -8.09
N MET A 60 -6.28 -5.04 -9.33
CA MET A 60 -6.07 -5.86 -10.51
C MET A 60 -5.11 -5.18 -11.48
N VAL A 61 -4.33 -5.99 -12.19
CA VAL A 61 -3.56 -5.58 -13.37
C VAL A 61 -4.33 -6.05 -14.61
N GLY A 62 -4.50 -5.17 -15.58
CA GLY A 62 -5.12 -5.48 -16.86
C GLY A 62 -4.54 -4.59 -17.96
N GLU A 63 -4.65 -5.06 -19.20
CA GLU A 63 -4.38 -4.22 -20.38
C GLU A 63 -5.65 -3.45 -20.76
N HIS A 64 -5.52 -2.23 -21.27
CA HIS A 64 -6.64 -1.33 -21.50
C HIS A 64 -7.77 -1.96 -22.37
N ASP A 65 -7.38 -2.78 -23.35
CA ASP A 65 -8.29 -3.39 -24.31
C ASP A 65 -8.57 -4.88 -24.03
N SER A 66 -8.00 -5.43 -22.97
CA SER A 66 -8.17 -6.83 -22.60
C SER A 66 -9.28 -7.00 -21.57
N LYS A 67 -10.15 -7.98 -21.80
CA LYS A 67 -11.14 -8.43 -20.80
C LYS A 67 -10.51 -9.31 -19.72
N THR A 68 -9.23 -9.65 -19.86
CA THR A 68 -8.49 -10.47 -18.91
C THR A 68 -7.76 -9.57 -17.92
N TYR A 69 -7.99 -9.82 -16.64
CA TYR A 69 -7.31 -9.15 -15.55
C TYR A 69 -6.71 -10.19 -14.60
N ILE A 70 -5.60 -9.82 -13.97
CA ILE A 70 -4.93 -10.61 -12.93
C ILE A 70 -5.13 -9.86 -11.62
N GLU A 71 -5.79 -10.51 -10.66
CA GLU A 71 -5.91 -9.95 -9.31
C GLU A 71 -4.56 -10.03 -8.58
N MET A 72 -4.18 -8.92 -7.95
CA MET A 72 -3.01 -8.87 -7.09
C MET A 72 -3.28 -9.65 -5.81
N SER A 73 -2.50 -10.70 -5.58
CA SER A 73 -2.52 -11.44 -4.32
C SER A 73 -1.47 -10.88 -3.36
N MET A 74 -1.93 -10.36 -2.22
CA MET A 74 -1.08 -9.99 -1.09
C MET A 74 -1.76 -10.47 0.20
N PRO A 75 -1.26 -11.54 0.86
CA PRO A 75 -1.93 -12.15 2.02
C PRO A 75 -2.22 -11.19 3.19
N ALA A 76 -1.46 -10.11 3.31
CA ALA A 76 -1.72 -9.07 4.31
C ALA A 76 -3.02 -8.29 4.04
N LEU A 77 -3.39 -8.10 2.77
CA LEU A 77 -4.60 -7.37 2.34
C LEU A 77 -5.87 -8.23 2.46
N ASP A 78 -5.74 -9.55 2.48
CA ASP A 78 -6.88 -10.48 2.67
C ASP A 78 -7.46 -10.42 4.09
N ARG A 79 -6.72 -9.84 5.03
CA ARG A 79 -7.15 -9.64 6.42
C ARG A 79 -8.05 -8.43 6.59
N ILE A 80 -8.21 -7.59 5.57
CA ILE A 80 -8.99 -6.37 5.63
C ILE A 80 -10.45 -6.73 5.36
N ILE A 81 -11.30 -6.50 6.37
CA ILE A 81 -12.74 -6.71 6.27
C ILE A 81 -13.36 -5.46 5.63
N PRO A 82 -14.11 -5.58 4.50
CA PRO A 82 -14.78 -4.44 3.91
C PRO A 82 -15.77 -3.81 4.89
N VAL A 83 -15.81 -2.48 4.94
CA VAL A 83 -16.85 -1.77 5.68
C VAL A 83 -18.16 -1.99 4.91
N SER A 84 -19.04 -2.86 5.41
CA SER A 84 -20.29 -3.20 4.70
C SER A 84 -21.08 -1.91 4.43
N LYS A 85 -21.43 -1.66 3.16
CA LYS A 85 -22.47 -0.68 2.81
C LYS A 85 -23.84 -1.26 3.15
N ASN A 86 -24.18 -1.35 4.43
CA ASN A 86 -25.58 -1.40 4.84
C ASN A 86 -25.95 0.01 5.30
N PRO A 87 -26.64 0.82 4.48
CA PRO A 87 -27.39 1.93 5.04
C PRO A 87 -28.48 1.33 5.95
N PRO A 88 -28.58 1.73 7.24
CA PRO A 88 -29.86 1.64 7.92
C PRO A 88 -30.83 2.53 7.12
N ASP A 89 -32.07 2.10 6.99
CA ASP A 89 -33.19 2.84 6.37
C ASP A 89 -33.50 2.46 4.91
N SER A 90 -33.88 1.20 4.70
CA SER A 90 -35.05 0.89 3.87
C SER A 90 -36.15 0.27 4.73
N ALA A 91 -36.58 1.03 5.74
CA ALA A 91 -37.87 0.83 6.39
C ALA A 91 -38.69 2.10 6.15
N ALA A 92 -39.48 2.09 5.07
CA ALA A 92 -40.58 3.00 4.83
C ALA A 92 -41.73 2.18 4.23
#